data_AF-A0A822EY25-F1
#
_entry.id   AF-A0A822EY25-F1
#
_cell.length_a   1.000
_cell.length_b   1.000
_cell.length_c   1.000
_cell.angle_alpha   90.00
_cell.angle_beta   90.00
_cell.angle_gamma   90.00
#
_symmetry.space_group_name_H-M   'P 1'
#
loop_
_entity.id
_entity.type
_entity.pdbx_description
1 polymer ?
#
loop_
_entity_poly.entity_id
_entity_poly.type
_entity_poly.pdbx_seq_one_letter_code
_entity_poly.pdbx_strand_id
1 'polypeptide(L)'
;MVMDVSNCGSGSKGSKVVDAADQCCVAHDYCYNSAWYDYDFVTNDILCTDGLGTVDRAACECDRQAALCFRSSPYNPAYKDYPANQC
;
A
#
# COMPACT_ATOMS: atom_id res chain seq x y z
N MET A 1 1.66 -9.63 -0.83
CA MET A 1 1.36 -8.52 -1.75
C MET A 1 0.32 -9.02 -2.73
N VAL A 2 -0.82 -8.33 -2.85
CA VAL A 2 -1.92 -8.69 -3.76
C VAL A 2 -1.43 -8.43 -5.18
N MET A 3 -0.90 -9.47 -5.84
CA MET A 3 -0.11 -9.38 -7.08
C MET A 3 -0.92 -9.01 -8.34
N ASP A 4 -2.16 -8.56 -8.18
CA ASP A 4 -3.13 -8.58 -9.26
C ASP A 4 -3.97 -7.30 -9.37
N VAL A 5 -3.70 -6.20 -8.67
CA VAL A 5 -4.50 -4.97 -8.82
C VAL A 5 -3.77 -3.98 -9.73
N SER A 6 -4.50 -3.29 -10.59
CA SER A 6 -4.05 -2.32 -11.63
C SER A 6 -2.93 -1.37 -11.21
N ASN A 7 -2.94 -0.94 -9.95
CA ASN A 7 -1.98 -0.01 -9.39
C ASN A 7 -1.08 -0.62 -8.30
N CYS A 8 -1.12 -1.94 -8.08
CA CYS A 8 -0.36 -2.65 -7.05
C CYS A 8 0.80 -3.47 -7.66
N GLY A 9 1.94 -2.82 -7.98
CA GLY A 9 3.14 -3.52 -8.46
C GLY A 9 4.15 -2.61 -9.17
N SER A 10 5.38 -3.09 -9.34
CA SER A 10 6.47 -2.32 -9.98
C SER A 10 6.14 -1.96 -11.42
N GLY A 11 5.88 -0.67 -11.68
CA GLY A 11 5.69 -0.13 -13.04
C GLY A 11 4.28 0.41 -13.34
N SER A 12 3.36 0.44 -12.36
CA SER A 12 2.10 1.16 -12.47
C SER A 12 2.38 2.67 -12.62
N LYS A 13 2.10 3.22 -13.82
CA LYS A 13 2.09 4.67 -14.03
C LYS A 13 0.71 5.18 -13.64
N GLY A 14 0.47 5.26 -12.33
CA GLY A 14 -0.82 5.57 -11.74
C GLY A 14 -1.49 6.75 -12.43
N SER A 15 -2.56 6.46 -13.16
CA SER A 15 -3.41 7.49 -13.77
C SER A 15 -4.87 7.29 -13.38
N LYS A 16 -5.29 6.05 -13.11
CA LYS A 16 -6.67 5.71 -12.74
C LYS A 16 -6.73 4.68 -11.61
N VAL A 17 -7.36 5.11 -10.51
CA VAL A 17 -7.84 4.22 -9.44
C VAL A 17 -9.14 3.58 -9.92
N VAL A 18 -9.22 2.25 -10.00
CA VAL A 18 -10.43 1.55 -10.46
C VAL A 18 -11.20 0.84 -9.34
N ASP A 19 -10.59 0.60 -8.19
CA ASP A 19 -11.28 0.12 -6.99
C ASP A 19 -10.63 0.59 -5.66
N ALA A 20 -11.19 0.13 -4.53
CA ALA A 20 -10.68 0.46 -3.20
C ALA A 20 -9.32 -0.19 -2.89
N ALA A 21 -8.96 -1.29 -3.55
CA ALA A 21 -7.65 -1.90 -3.38
C ALA A 21 -6.57 -1.06 -4.08
N ASP A 22 -6.87 -0.48 -5.24
CA ASP A 22 -5.99 0.48 -5.92
C ASP A 22 -5.71 1.73 -5.07
N GLN A 23 -6.71 2.21 -4.31
CA GLN A 23 -6.51 3.34 -3.39
C GLN A 23 -5.46 3.01 -2.32
N CYS A 24 -5.49 1.79 -1.78
CA CYS A 24 -4.49 1.33 -0.83
C CYS A 24 -3.09 1.31 -1.46
N CYS A 25 -2.96 0.93 -2.74
CA CYS A 25 -1.67 0.91 -3.42
C CYS A 25 -1.15 2.29 -3.78
N VAL A 26 -2.00 3.22 -4.23
CA VAL A 26 -1.59 4.63 -4.41
C VAL A 26 -1.04 5.20 -3.09
N ALA A 27 -1.72 4.93 -1.97
CA ALA A 27 -1.27 5.37 -0.65
C ALA A 27 0.03 4.69 -0.22
N HIS A 28 0.20 3.39 -0.50
CA HIS A 28 1.42 2.63 -0.21
C HIS A 28 2.62 3.13 -1.01
N ASP A 29 2.45 3.35 -2.33
CA ASP A 29 3.48 3.92 -3.20
C ASP A 29 3.86 5.34 -2.76
N TYR A 30 2.86 6.14 -2.38
CA TYR A 30 3.12 7.47 -1.81
C TYR A 30 3.89 7.37 -0.50
N CYS A 31 3.53 6.44 0.40
CA CYS A 31 4.22 6.23 1.67
C CYS A 31 5.70 5.87 1.45
N TYR A 32 5.99 4.98 0.50
CA TYR A 32 7.37 4.61 0.13
C TYR A 32 8.16 5.75 -0.52
N ASN A 33 7.49 6.65 -1.26
CA ASN A 33 8.14 7.77 -1.94
C ASN A 33 8.19 9.05 -1.09
N SER A 34 7.35 9.17 -0.06
CA SER A 34 7.36 10.29 0.88
C SER A 34 8.35 10.01 2.00
N ALA A 35 9.41 10.81 2.08
CA ALA A 35 10.32 10.80 3.22
C ALA A 35 9.61 11.35 4.48
N TRP A 36 8.90 10.47 5.20
CA TRP A 36 8.51 10.45 6.62
C TRP A 36 8.35 11.78 7.39
N TYR A 37 7.13 12.02 7.88
CA TYR A 37 6.85 12.84 9.08
C TYR A 37 6.14 11.99 10.14
N ASP A 38 6.43 12.33 11.40
CA ASP A 38 6.08 11.67 12.67
C ASP A 38 4.60 11.27 12.81
N TYR A 39 4.34 10.05 13.30
CA TYR A 39 3.01 9.60 13.76
C TYR A 39 3.14 8.53 14.85
N ASP A 40 2.32 8.64 15.90
CA ASP A 40 2.17 7.61 16.94
C ASP A 40 1.00 6.68 16.62
N PHE A 41 1.20 5.37 16.77
CA PHE A 41 0.17 4.35 16.56
C PHE A 41 -0.07 3.49 17.81
N VAL A 42 -1.34 3.15 18.03
CA VAL A 42 -1.81 2.41 19.22
C VAL A 42 -2.46 1.07 18.83
N THR A 43 -1.85 -0.02 19.31
CA THR A 43 -2.36 -1.37 19.65
C THR A 43 -2.76 -2.43 18.61
N ASN A 44 -2.44 -3.68 19.00
CA ASN A 44 -2.80 -5.03 18.52
C ASN A 44 -2.49 -5.47 17.09
N ASP A 45 -1.99 -4.58 16.25
CA ASP A 45 -1.67 -4.83 14.84
C ASP A 45 -0.18 -5.10 14.60
N ILE A 46 0.13 -5.61 13.39
CA ILE A 46 1.48 -5.89 12.84
C ILE A 46 2.55 -5.01 13.50
N LEU A 47 3.43 -5.62 14.30
CA LEU A 47 4.43 -4.90 15.07
C LEU A 47 5.69 -4.69 14.23
N CYS A 48 6.02 -3.42 13.98
CA CYS A 48 7.31 -3.04 13.42
C CYS A 48 8.30 -2.86 14.59
N THR A 49 9.35 -3.68 14.64
CA THR A 49 10.27 -3.72 15.79
C THR A 49 11.58 -2.96 15.56
N ASP A 50 11.80 -2.49 14.33
CA ASP A 50 13.03 -1.79 13.96
C ASP A 50 13.15 -0.43 14.69
N GLY A 51 14.40 0.03 14.81
CA GLY A 51 14.71 1.29 15.48
C GLY A 51 13.96 2.47 14.88
N LEU A 52 13.58 3.44 15.73
CA LEU A 52 12.95 4.67 15.26
C LEU A 52 13.86 5.40 14.27
N GLY A 53 13.26 5.94 13.20
CA GLY A 53 13.98 6.66 12.15
C GLY A 53 14.80 5.79 11.19
N THR A 54 14.75 4.45 11.30
CA THR A 54 15.36 3.57 10.29
C THR A 54 14.47 3.42 9.07
N VAL A 55 15.11 3.16 7.92
CA VAL A 55 14.40 2.84 6.66
C VAL A 55 13.56 1.58 6.81
N ASP A 56 14.03 0.60 7.59
CA ASP A 56 13.31 -0.66 7.83
C ASP A 56 12.03 -0.43 8.63
N ARG A 57 12.10 0.40 9.68
CA ARG A 57 10.93 0.78 10.48
C ARG A 57 9.90 1.51 9.64
N ALA A 58 10.39 2.39 8.80
CA ALA A 58 9.64 3.12 7.81
C ALA A 58 8.89 2.16 6.86
N ALA A 59 9.63 1.34 6.10
CA ALA A 59 9.05 0.37 5.18
C ALA A 59 7.98 -0.51 5.87
N CYS A 60 8.28 -1.01 7.07
CA CYS A 60 7.33 -1.81 7.83
C CYS A 60 6.03 -1.06 8.17
N GLU A 61 6.10 0.22 8.52
CA GLU A 61 4.90 1.00 8.86
C GLU A 61 4.04 1.29 7.62
N CYS A 62 4.66 1.54 6.45
CA CYS A 62 3.93 1.60 5.18
C CYS A 62 3.23 0.28 4.88
N ASP A 63 3.93 -0.86 5.05
CA ASP A 63 3.39 -2.19 4.82
C ASP A 63 2.26 -2.52 5.79
N ARG A 64 2.38 -2.13 7.06
CA ARG A 64 1.34 -2.27 8.07
C ARG A 64 0.07 -1.54 7.66
N GLN A 65 0.19 -0.26 7.25
CA GLN A 65 -0.95 0.52 6.80
C GLN A 65 -1.62 -0.09 5.56
N ALA A 66 -0.82 -0.55 4.60
CA ALA A 66 -1.33 -1.21 3.41
C ALA A 66 -2.08 -2.50 3.78
N ALA A 67 -1.52 -3.34 4.65
CA ALA A 67 -2.17 -4.57 5.12
C ALA A 67 -3.51 -4.29 5.81
N LEU A 68 -3.58 -3.27 6.66
CA LEU A 68 -4.83 -2.84 7.30
C LEU A 68 -5.85 -2.31 6.30
N CYS A 69 -5.39 -1.51 5.33
CA CYS A 69 -6.23 -1.01 4.24
C CYS A 69 -6.83 -2.16 3.44
N PHE A 70 -6.01 -3.10 2.95
CA PHE A 70 -6.48 -4.26 2.19
C PHE A 70 -7.43 -5.16 2.98
N ARG A 71 -7.22 -5.32 4.29
CA ARG A 71 -8.15 -6.06 5.15
C ARG A 71 -9.55 -5.45 5.14
N SER A 72 -9.65 -4.12 4.97
CA SER A 72 -10.91 -3.39 4.92
C SER A 72 -11.49 -3.20 3.51
N SER A 73 -10.69 -3.40 2.47
CA SER A 73 -11.09 -3.17 1.08
C SER A 73 -11.75 -4.42 0.46
N PRO A 74 -12.90 -4.27 -0.23
CA PRO A 74 -13.51 -5.39 -0.95
C PRO A 74 -12.65 -5.78 -2.15
N TYR A 75 -12.46 -7.08 -2.36
CA TYR A 75 -11.77 -7.60 -3.53
C TYR A 75 -12.68 -7.58 -4.76
N ASN A 76 -12.21 -6.95 -5.85
CA ASN A 76 -12.88 -6.98 -7.14
C ASN A 76 -12.12 -7.88 -8.14
N PRO A 77 -12.62 -9.07 -8.47
CA PRO A 77 -11.95 -9.97 -9.40
C PRO A 77 -11.87 -9.45 -10.83
N ALA A 78 -12.68 -8.44 -11.21
CA ALA A 78 -12.63 -7.86 -12.55
C ALA A 78 -11.35 -7.05 -12.83
N TYR A 79 -10.66 -6.63 -11.77
CA TYR A 79 -9.41 -5.87 -11.85
C TYR A 79 -8.18 -6.70 -11.50
N LYS A 80 -8.37 -8.02 -11.34
CA LYS A 80 -7.27 -8.98 -11.30
C LYS A 80 -6.49 -8.92 -12.63
N ASP A 81 -5.18 -8.71 -12.54
CA ASP A 81 -4.27 -8.62 -13.70
C ASP A 81 -4.69 -7.53 -14.71
N TYR A 82 -5.25 -6.42 -14.20
CA TYR A 82 -5.78 -5.38 -15.07
C TYR A 82 -4.68 -4.79 -15.96
N PRO A 83 -4.90 -4.66 -17.28
CA PRO A 83 -3.84 -4.24 -18.21
C PRO A 83 -3.30 -2.85 -17.88
N ALA A 84 -1.98 -2.72 -17.74
CA ALA A 84 -1.32 -1.47 -17.36
C ALA A 84 -1.59 -0.29 -18.34
N ASN A 85 -1.95 -0.58 -19.60
CA ASN A 85 -2.33 0.43 -20.58
C ASN A 85 -3.80 0.90 -20.48
N GLN A 86 -4.57 0.30 -19.57
CA GLN A 86 -5.96 0.68 -19.24
C GLN A 86 -6.06 1.37 -17.87
N CYS A 87 -4.94 1.40 -17.12
CA CYS A 87 -4.76 2.17 -15.90
C CYS A 87 -4.54 3.67 -16.16
#